data_AF-A0A3D0K1F7-F1
#
_entry.id   AF-A0A3D0K1F7-F1
#
_cell.length_a   1.000
_cell.length_b   1.000
_cell.length_c   1.000
_cell.angle_alpha   90.00
_cell.angle_beta   90.00
_cell.angle_gamma   90.00
#
_symmetry.space_group_name_H-M   'P 1'
#
loop_
_entity.id
_entity.type
_entity.pdbx_description
1 polymer ?
#
loop_
_entity_poly.entity_id
_entity_poly.type
_entity_poly.pdbx_seq_one_letter_code
_entity_poly.pdbx_strand_id
1 'polypeptide(L)' 'AVELDIEFGILCVPKVVAQEVADLLVTAGVRGILNFTPQRVEVGPAIDVVSVDFSMALEQLAYQVSEEVHEG' A
#
# COMPACT_ATOMS: atom_id res chain seq x y z
N ALA A 1 -9.56 -17.31 -21.24
CA ALA A 1 -9.51 -17.13 -19.77
C ALA A 1 -10.66 -16.21 -19.39
N VAL A 2 -11.20 -16.32 -18.17
CA VAL A 2 -12.18 -15.36 -17.66
C VAL A 2 -11.42 -14.07 -17.33
N GLU A 3 -11.92 -12.93 -17.79
CA GLU A 3 -11.38 -11.61 -17.49
C GLU A 3 -12.06 -11.12 -16.20
N LEU A 4 -11.26 -10.72 -15.20
CA LEU A 4 -11.72 -10.47 -13.82
C LEU A 4 -11.93 -8.98 -13.50
N ASP A 5 -11.76 -8.09 -14.49
CA ASP A 5 -11.92 -6.63 -14.36
C ASP A 5 -11.26 -6.04 -13.10
N ILE A 6 -9.99 -6.38 -12.89
CA ILE A 6 -9.26 -5.97 -11.67
C ILE A 6 -8.71 -4.55 -11.85
N GLU A 7 -9.27 -3.63 -11.07
CA GLU A 7 -8.88 -2.22 -11.12
C GLU A 7 -7.74 -1.85 -10.17
N PHE A 8 -7.55 -2.60 -9.07
CA PHE A 8 -6.62 -2.24 -8.00
C PHE A 8 -5.70 -3.40 -7.60
N GLY A 9 -4.44 -3.08 -7.31
CA GLY A 9 -3.46 -4.00 -6.73
C GLY A 9 -2.98 -3.54 -5.37
N ILE A 10 -2.63 -4.48 -4.49
CA ILE A 10 -2.01 -4.20 -3.18
C ILE A 10 -0.59 -4.77 -3.17
N LEU A 11 0.40 -3.93 -2.92
CA LEU A 11 1.81 -4.28 -2.96
C LEU A 11 2.31 -4.66 -1.56
N CYS A 12 2.37 -5.96 -1.25
CA CYS A 12 2.78 -6.50 0.05
C CYS A 12 4.06 -7.37 -0.04
N VAL A 13 5.01 -6.99 -0.89
CA VAL A 13 6.23 -7.76 -1.17
C VAL A 13 7.46 -7.15 -0.49
N PRO A 14 8.59 -7.89 -0.37
CA PRO A 14 9.84 -7.31 0.10
C PRO A 14 10.28 -6.13 -0.76
N LYS A 15 10.91 -5.14 -0.12
CA LYS A 15 11.41 -3.92 -0.77
C LYS A 15 12.09 -4.15 -2.12
N VAL A 16 12.99 -5.14 -2.18
CA VAL A 16 13.86 -5.39 -3.33
C VAL A 16 13.11 -5.77 -4.61
N VAL A 17 11.87 -6.26 -4.50
CA VAL A 17 11.03 -6.62 -5.66
C VAL A 17 9.81 -5.70 -5.82
N ALA A 18 9.69 -4.66 -4.99
CA ALA A 18 8.52 -3.79 -4.98
C ALA A 18 8.27 -3.12 -6.33
N GLN A 19 9.31 -2.58 -6.97
CA GLN A 19 9.20 -1.92 -8.27
C GLN A 19 8.80 -2.92 -9.37
N GLU A 20 9.49 -4.06 -9.46
CA GLU A 20 9.20 -5.08 -10.47
C GLU A 20 7.75 -5.56 -10.37
N VAL A 21 7.25 -5.80 -9.15
CA VAL A 21 5.87 -6.25 -8.95
C VAL A 21 4.87 -5.12 -9.25
N ALA A 22 5.20 -3.86 -8.97
CA ALA A 22 4.36 -2.73 -9.38
C ALA A 22 4.25 -2.64 -10.91
N ASP A 23 5.35 -2.83 -11.64
CA ASP A 23 5.36 -2.82 -13.10
C ASP A 23 4.51 -3.96 -13.68
N LEU A 24 4.53 -5.14 -13.04
CA LEU A 24 3.68 -6.28 -13.40
C LEU A 24 2.20 -5.97 -13.19
N LEU A 25 1.84 -5.32 -12.08
CA LEU A 25 0.46 -4.88 -11.83
C LEU A 25 -0.01 -3.87 -12.90
N VAL A 26 0.83 -2.90 -13.24
CA VAL A 26 0.54 -1.93 -14.32
C VAL A 26 0.35 -2.64 -15.66
N THR A 27 1.22 -3.60 -15.99
CA THR A 27 1.11 -4.40 -17.22
C THR A 27 -0.17 -5.24 -17.25
N ALA A 28 -0.63 -5.70 -16.08
CA ALA A 28 -1.90 -6.42 -15.93
C ALA A 28 -3.14 -5.52 -16.05
N GLY A 29 -2.97 -4.20 -16.17
CA GLY A 29 -4.04 -3.25 -16.43
C GLY A 29 -4.70 -2.66 -15.18
N VAL A 30 -4.11 -2.83 -13.99
CA VAL A 30 -4.62 -2.12 -12.80
C VAL A 30 -4.48 -0.62 -12.99
N ARG A 31 -5.37 0.14 -12.37
CA ARG A 31 -5.41 1.62 -12.42
C ARG A 31 -4.92 2.26 -11.13
N GLY A 32 -4.90 1.51 -10.04
CA GLY A 32 -4.39 1.99 -8.76
C GLY A 32 -3.62 0.93 -7.99
N ILE A 33 -2.63 1.39 -7.23
CA ILE A 33 -1.78 0.55 -6.38
C ILE A 33 -1.80 1.10 -4.96
N LEU A 34 -2.16 0.24 -4.01
CA LEU A 34 -1.98 0.50 -2.59
C LEU A 34 -0.67 -0.12 -2.13
N ASN A 35 0.33 0.72 -1.86
CA ASN A 35 1.69 0.32 -1.55
C ASN A 35 1.89 0.14 -0.04
N PHE A 36 2.06 -1.10 0.40
CA PHE A 36 2.40 -1.48 1.77
C PHE A 36 3.91 -1.69 1.95
N THR A 37 4.71 -1.53 0.89
CA THR A 37 6.15 -1.72 0.95
C THR A 37 6.84 -0.47 1.51
N PRO A 38 8.01 -0.62 2.15
CA PRO A 38 8.76 0.53 2.69
C PRO A 38 9.49 1.34 1.61
N GLN A 39 9.22 1.07 0.33
CA GLN A 39 9.82 1.74 -0.81
C GLN A 39 8.75 2.45 -1.62
N ARG A 40 9.05 3.70 -2.00
CA ARG A 40 8.29 4.39 -3.02
C ARG A 40 8.52 3.68 -4.36
N VAL A 41 7.43 3.26 -5.00
CA VAL A 41 7.45 2.75 -6.37
C VAL A 41 7.15 3.88 -7.34
N GLU A 42 7.77 3.84 -8.50
CA GLU A 42 7.55 4.80 -9.58
C GLU A 42 6.78 4.13 -10.70
N VAL A 43 5.62 4.69 -11.03
CA VAL A 43 4.76 4.18 -12.11
C VAL A 43 4.37 5.35 -13.01
N GLY A 44 3.89 5.03 -14.22
CA GLY A 44 3.45 6.04 -15.18
C GLY A 44 2.30 6.92 -14.65
N PRO A 45 2.08 8.11 -15.25
CA PRO A 45 1.15 9.12 -14.75
C PRO A 45 -0.34 8.72 -14.79
N ALA A 46 -0.67 7.58 -15.41
CA ALA A 46 -2.02 7.06 -15.50
C ALA A 46 -2.39 6.12 -14.34
N ILE A 47 -1.47 5.89 -13.40
CA ILE A 47 -1.63 4.95 -12.29
C ILE A 47 -1.51 5.71 -10.98
N ASP A 48 -2.55 5.64 -10.16
CA ASP A 48 -2.54 6.24 -8.83
C ASP A 48 -1.85 5.31 -7.84
N VAL A 49 -0.93 5.86 -7.03
CA VAL A 49 -0.26 5.10 -5.97
C VAL A 49 -0.48 5.77 -4.62
N VAL A 50 -1.07 5.03 -3.69
CA VAL A 50 -1.21 5.44 -2.29
C VAL A 50 -0.28 4.58 -1.45
N SER A 51 0.61 5.19 -0.67
CA SER A 51 1.48 4.45 0.26
C SER A 51 0.93 4.50 1.67
N VAL A 52 0.96 3.37 2.36
CA VAL A 52 0.51 3.28 3.76
C VAL A 52 1.64 3.64 4.70
N ASP A 53 1.39 4.58 5.61
CA ASP A 53 2.32 4.93 6.69
C ASP A 53 1.93 4.20 7.98
N PHE A 54 2.67 3.14 8.30
CA PHE A 54 2.47 2.39 9.54
C PHE A 54 2.92 3.14 10.78
N SER A 55 3.85 4.07 10.67
CA SER A 55 4.33 4.83 11.84
C SER A 55 3.19 5.68 12.38
N MET A 56 2.47 6.36 11.50
CA MET A 56 1.30 7.15 11.86
C MET A 56 0.19 6.27 12.45
N ALA A 57 -0.10 5.11 11.85
CA ALA A 57 -1.12 4.19 12.35
C ALA A 57 -0.75 3.62 13.73
N LEU A 58 0.52 3.27 13.95
CA LEU A 58 1.01 2.78 15.23
C LEU A 58 1.06 3.88 16.30
N GLU A 59 1.41 5.11 15.93
CA GLU A 59 1.38 6.27 16.82
C GLU A 59 -0.04 6.57 17.29
N GLN A 60 -1.01 6.56 16.37
CA GLN A 60 -2.42 6.71 16.70
C GLN A 60 -2.89 5.60 17.66
N LEU A 61 -2.53 4.35 17.37
CA LEU A 61 -2.88 3.22 18.23
C LEU A 61 -2.23 3.34 19.61
N ALA A 62 -0.96 3.72 19.69
CA ALA A 62 -0.24 3.91 20.94
C ALA A 62 -0.88 5.01 21.81
N TYR A 63 -1.29 6.12 21.20
CA TYR A 63 -2.01 7.19 21.89
C TYR A 63 -3.32 6.69 22.50
N GLN A 64 -4.16 6.00 21.71
CA GLN A 64 -5.43 5.46 22.17
C GLN A 64 -5.27 4.48 23.35
N VAL A 65 -4.29 3.58 23.27
CA VAL A 65 -3.97 2.66 24.37
C VAL A 65 -3.46 3.39 25.61
N SER A 66 -2.75 4.52 25.44
CA SER A 66 -2.25 5.31 26.57
C SER A 66 -3.31 6.15 27.27
N GLU A 67 -4.34 6.61 26.54
CA GLU A 67 -5.48 7.35 27.12
C GLU A 67 -6.40 6.44 27.95
N GLU A 68 -6.59 5.18 27.55
CA GLU A 68 -7.35 4.20 28.35
C GLU A 68 -6.73 3.98 29.75
N VAL A 69 -5.44 4.26 29.94
CA VAL A 69 -4.74 4.12 31.23
C VAL A 69 -5.04 5.30 32.19
N HIS A 70 -5.65 6.40 31.71
CA HIS A 70 -5.93 7.60 32.52
C HIS A 70 -7.40 7.76 32.98
N GLU A 71 -8.32 6.85 32.63
CA GLU A 71 -9.72 6.88 33.08
C GLU A 71 -10.07 5.86 34.18
N GLY A 72 -9.08 5.35 34.93
CA GLY A 72 -9.26 4.44 36.08
C GLY A 72 -9.01 5.08 37.44
#